data_AF-A0A8K1IA67-F1
#
_entry.id   AF-A0A8K1IA67-F1
#
_cell.length_a   1.000
_cell.length_b   1.000
_cell.length_c   1.000
_cell.angle_alpha   90.00
_cell.angle_beta   90.00
_cell.angle_gamma   90.00
#
_symmetry.space_group_name_H-M   'P 1'
#
loop_
_entity.id
_entity.type
_entity.pdbx_description
1 polymer ?
#
loop_
_entity_poly.entity_id
_entity_poly.type
_entity_poly.pdbx_seq_one_letter_code
_entity_poly.pdbx_strand_id
1 'polypeptide(L)'
;ADCAILIIAGGTGEFEAGISKDGQTREHALLAFTLGVRQLIVAVNKMDTTKWSEDRFNEIVKETSNFIKKVGYNPKSVAFVPISGWHGDNMIEATTNMPYYKGWQKETKAGKYYGKTLLDSIDTIEPPSRPTDKPLRLPLQDVHKIGGIGTVPVGRVETGVIKAGMVVTFAPSNVTTEVKSVEMHHEQLAEGLPGDNVGFNVKNVSVKDIRRGNVCSDSKNDPAMEAASFTAQVIVMNHPGQIGAGYAPVLDCHTAHIACKFAELIEKIDRRSGKSIEASPKFIKSGDAAMVKMIPTKP
;
A
#
# COMPACT_ATOMS: atom_id res chain seq x y z
N ALA A 1 -3.43 0.07 -2.11
CA ALA A 1 -3.95 -1.02 -2.97
C ALA A 1 -4.83 -1.91 -2.11
N ASP A 2 -5.98 -2.34 -2.61
CA ASP A 2 -6.96 -3.09 -1.80
C ASP A 2 -6.68 -4.59 -1.81
N CYS A 3 -6.04 -5.06 -2.88
CA CYS A 3 -5.52 -6.41 -3.05
C CYS A 3 -4.15 -6.36 -3.74
N ALA A 4 -3.32 -7.36 -3.48
CA ALA A 4 -2.11 -7.64 -4.25
C ALA A 4 -2.28 -8.94 -5.04
N ILE A 5 -1.77 -8.97 -6.28
CA ILE A 5 -1.67 -10.20 -7.08
C ILE A 5 -0.18 -10.55 -7.17
N LEU A 6 0.20 -11.66 -6.55
CA LEU A 6 1.58 -12.16 -6.56
C LEU A 6 1.73 -13.19 -7.68
N ILE A 7 2.45 -12.80 -8.73
CA ILE A 7 2.77 -13.68 -9.84
C ILE A 7 4.02 -14.50 -9.49
N ILE A 8 3.92 -15.83 -9.59
CA ILE A 8 5.00 -16.77 -9.30
C ILE A 8 5.26 -17.60 -10.55
N ALA A 9 6.49 -17.65 -11.02
CA ALA A 9 6.85 -18.51 -12.14
C ALA A 9 6.88 -19.99 -11.72
N GLY A 10 6.27 -20.87 -12.51
CA GLY A 10 6.20 -22.29 -12.26
C GLY A 10 7.46 -23.07 -12.64
N GLY A 11 8.26 -22.54 -13.57
CA GLY A 11 9.45 -23.19 -14.09
C GLY A 11 10.45 -23.57 -13.00
N THR A 12 11.11 -24.72 -13.17
CA THR A 12 12.20 -25.15 -12.29
C THR A 12 13.37 -24.18 -12.39
N GLY A 13 13.92 -23.76 -11.24
CA GLY A 13 14.94 -22.74 -11.12
C GLY A 13 14.36 -21.32 -11.05
N GLU A 14 13.33 -21.00 -11.84
CA GLU A 14 12.68 -19.68 -11.80
C GLU A 14 11.92 -19.45 -10.49
N PHE A 15 11.16 -20.46 -10.04
CA PHE A 15 10.44 -20.42 -8.77
C PHE A 15 11.42 -20.21 -7.61
N GLU A 16 12.44 -21.07 -7.53
CA GLU A 16 13.43 -21.10 -6.46
C GLU A 16 14.24 -19.79 -6.40
N ALA A 17 14.56 -19.20 -7.55
CA ALA A 17 15.19 -17.88 -7.62
C ALA A 17 14.27 -16.79 -7.06
N GLY A 18 12.99 -16.80 -7.43
CA GLY A 18 12.00 -15.81 -6.97
C GLY A 18 11.73 -15.88 -5.47
N ILE A 19 11.69 -17.10 -4.90
CA ILE A 19 11.50 -17.31 -3.45
C ILE A 19 12.81 -17.42 -2.67
N SER A 20 13.97 -17.12 -3.28
CA SER A 20 15.25 -17.10 -2.58
C SER A 20 15.31 -15.97 -1.54
N LYS A 21 16.38 -15.91 -0.74
CA LYS A 21 16.54 -14.85 0.28
C LYS A 21 16.61 -13.45 -0.34
N ASP A 22 17.24 -13.35 -1.50
CA ASP A 22 17.39 -12.11 -2.28
C ASP A 22 16.34 -12.02 -3.41
N GLY A 23 15.35 -12.92 -3.40
CA GLY A 23 14.30 -13.01 -4.40
C GLY A 23 13.20 -11.96 -4.21
N GLN A 24 12.81 -11.33 -5.32
CA GLN A 24 11.83 -10.24 -5.34
C GLN A 24 10.42 -10.66 -4.90
N THR A 25 10.03 -11.92 -5.12
CA THR A 25 8.71 -12.44 -4.70
C THR A 25 8.54 -12.31 -3.19
N ARG A 26 9.63 -12.51 -2.43
CA ARG A 26 9.57 -12.37 -0.97
C ARG A 26 9.46 -10.92 -0.53
N GLU A 27 10.23 -10.06 -1.18
CA GLU A 27 10.27 -8.64 -0.91
C GLU A 27 8.91 -7.99 -1.15
N HIS A 28 8.30 -8.25 -2.32
CA HIS A 28 6.99 -7.71 -2.67
C HIS A 28 5.88 -8.15 -1.72
N ALA A 29 5.85 -9.43 -1.31
CA ALA A 29 4.84 -9.91 -0.37
C ALA A 29 4.97 -9.23 1.01
N LEU A 30 6.21 -9.05 1.50
CA LEU A 30 6.49 -8.37 2.76
C LEU A 30 6.12 -6.88 2.69
N LEU A 31 6.45 -6.21 1.59
CA LEU A 31 6.09 -4.80 1.37
C LEU A 31 4.56 -4.63 1.34
N ALA A 32 3.85 -5.44 0.56
CA ALA A 32 2.39 -5.39 0.48
C ALA A 32 1.75 -5.57 1.87
N PHE A 33 2.23 -6.53 2.66
CA PHE A 33 1.70 -6.76 4.01
C PHE A 33 2.01 -5.58 4.94
N THR A 34 3.21 -5.02 4.88
CA THR A 34 3.61 -3.89 5.72
C THR A 34 2.80 -2.64 5.40
N LEU A 35 2.47 -2.43 4.13
CA LEU A 35 1.65 -1.31 3.62
C LEU A 35 0.14 -1.47 3.89
N GLY A 36 -0.28 -2.50 4.63
CA GLY A 36 -1.70 -2.67 4.96
C GLY A 36 -2.50 -3.46 3.93
N VAL A 37 -1.88 -3.99 2.87
CA VAL A 37 -2.58 -4.86 1.92
C VAL A 37 -2.83 -6.21 2.59
N ARG A 38 -4.10 -6.54 2.84
CA ARG A 38 -4.49 -7.77 3.56
C ARG A 38 -5.08 -8.84 2.64
N GLN A 39 -5.53 -8.46 1.45
CA GLN A 39 -6.04 -9.37 0.43
C GLN A 39 -4.92 -9.71 -0.55
N LEU A 40 -4.70 -11.00 -0.77
CA LEU A 40 -3.65 -11.52 -1.63
C LEU A 40 -4.22 -12.61 -2.53
N ILE A 41 -3.88 -12.55 -3.81
CA ILE A 41 -4.10 -13.60 -4.80
C ILE A 41 -2.73 -14.07 -5.26
N VAL A 42 -2.53 -15.38 -5.40
CA VAL A 42 -1.30 -15.95 -5.97
C VAL A 42 -1.64 -16.59 -7.30
N ALA A 43 -0.97 -16.13 -8.36
CA ALA A 43 -1.07 -16.75 -9.67
C ALA A 43 0.24 -17.47 -9.99
N VAL A 44 0.18 -18.80 -10.14
CA VAL A 44 1.31 -19.62 -10.55
C VAL A 44 1.34 -19.63 -12.08
N ASN A 45 2.17 -18.75 -12.63
CA ASN A 45 2.31 -18.49 -14.05
C ASN A 45 3.31 -19.44 -14.71
N LYS A 46 3.29 -19.51 -16.05
CA LYS A 46 4.12 -20.39 -16.87
C LYS A 46 3.87 -21.89 -16.59
N MET A 47 2.61 -22.29 -16.36
CA MET A 47 2.27 -23.71 -16.17
C MET A 47 2.49 -24.57 -17.42
N ASP A 48 2.24 -24.02 -18.61
CA ASP A 48 3.37 -23.73 -19.48
C ASP A 48 4.56 -24.69 -19.60
N THR A 49 5.66 -24.13 -19.15
CA THR A 49 6.99 -24.72 -19.16
C THR A 49 7.10 -25.95 -18.27
N THR A 50 6.12 -26.20 -17.39
CA THR A 50 6.08 -27.35 -16.48
C THR A 50 5.17 -28.48 -16.99
N LYS A 51 4.72 -28.40 -18.25
CA LYS A 51 3.78 -29.38 -18.84
C LYS A 51 2.51 -29.52 -18.00
N TRP A 52 2.07 -28.42 -17.38
CA TRP A 52 0.84 -28.33 -16.63
C TRP A 52 0.84 -29.32 -15.46
N SER A 53 2.01 -29.60 -14.88
CA SER A 53 2.19 -30.62 -13.84
C SER A 53 1.45 -30.27 -12.55
N GLU A 54 0.58 -31.17 -12.10
CA GLU A 54 -0.12 -31.09 -10.82
C GLU A 54 0.86 -31.11 -9.63
N ASP A 55 1.83 -32.01 -9.66
CA ASP A 55 2.84 -32.13 -8.60
C ASP A 55 3.63 -30.84 -8.42
N ARG A 56 4.06 -30.22 -9.53
CA ARG A 56 4.78 -28.95 -9.49
C ARG A 56 3.91 -27.81 -8.98
N PHE A 57 2.64 -27.74 -9.39
CA PHE A 57 1.72 -26.75 -8.86
C PHE A 57 1.53 -26.91 -7.34
N ASN A 58 1.30 -28.14 -6.88
CA ASN A 58 1.09 -28.44 -5.46
C ASN A 58 2.34 -28.15 -4.61
N GLU A 59 3.54 -28.43 -5.13
CA GLU A 59 4.81 -28.05 -4.52
C GLU A 59 4.89 -26.53 -4.31
N ILE A 60 4.66 -25.76 -5.38
CA ILE A 60 4.71 -24.29 -5.36
C ILE A 60 3.67 -23.74 -4.39
N VAL A 61 2.44 -24.27 -4.40
CA VAL A 61 1.37 -23.85 -3.47
C VAL A 61 1.80 -24.09 -2.03
N LYS A 62 2.39 -25.25 -1.72
CA LYS A 62 2.85 -25.59 -0.37
C LYS A 62 3.97 -24.66 0.10
N GLU A 63 4.98 -24.45 -0.73
CA GLU A 63 6.12 -23.57 -0.39
C GLU A 63 5.70 -22.11 -0.26
N THR A 64 4.90 -21.62 -1.21
CA THR A 64 4.37 -20.26 -1.20
C THR A 64 3.45 -20.05 0.00
N SER A 65 2.58 -21.02 0.33
CA SER A 65 1.74 -20.96 1.53
C SER A 65 2.55 -20.82 2.81
N ASN A 66 3.63 -21.60 2.94
CA ASN A 66 4.54 -21.49 4.08
C ASN A 66 5.23 -20.12 4.12
N PHE A 67 5.61 -19.60 2.96
CA PHE A 67 6.25 -18.31 2.85
C PHE A 67 5.30 -17.15 3.21
N ILE A 68 4.10 -17.05 2.62
CA ILE A 68 3.16 -15.96 2.91
C ILE A 68 2.64 -16.03 4.35
N LYS A 69 2.54 -17.24 4.93
CA LYS A 69 2.27 -17.43 6.37
C LYS A 69 3.39 -16.85 7.24
N LYS A 70 4.64 -16.98 6.80
CA LYS A 70 5.80 -16.37 7.46
C LYS A 70 5.85 -14.85 7.31
N VAL A 71 5.22 -14.29 6.27
CA VAL A 71 5.05 -12.84 6.11
C VAL A 71 3.96 -12.32 7.04
N GLY A 72 2.83 -13.04 7.14
CA GLY A 72 1.71 -12.69 8.02
C GLY A 72 0.33 -12.93 7.42
N TYR A 73 0.25 -13.30 6.14
CA TYR A 73 -1.01 -13.68 5.50
C TYR A 73 -1.54 -15.01 6.03
N ASN A 74 -2.86 -15.19 6.00
CA ASN A 74 -3.49 -16.48 6.21
C ASN A 74 -3.59 -17.21 4.86
N PRO A 75 -2.88 -18.33 4.62
CA PRO A 75 -2.95 -19.03 3.32
C PRO A 75 -4.36 -19.50 2.95
N LYS A 76 -5.24 -19.74 3.93
CA LYS A 76 -6.63 -20.12 3.65
C LYS A 76 -7.46 -19.00 3.03
N SER A 77 -7.06 -17.73 3.20
CA SER A 77 -7.75 -16.58 2.60
C SER A 77 -7.18 -16.18 1.24
N VAL A 78 -6.27 -16.99 0.68
CA VAL A 78 -5.54 -16.68 -0.56
C VAL A 78 -5.93 -17.68 -1.64
N ALA A 79 -6.39 -17.18 -2.78
CA ALA A 79 -6.64 -18.00 -3.96
C ALA A 79 -5.30 -18.31 -4.66
N PHE A 80 -5.08 -19.60 -4.97
CA PHE A 80 -3.95 -20.07 -5.77
C PHE A 80 -4.45 -20.51 -7.14
N VAL A 81 -4.10 -19.74 -8.17
CA VAL A 81 -4.59 -19.95 -9.54
C VAL A 81 -3.42 -20.37 -10.43
N PRO A 82 -3.40 -21.60 -10.97
CA PRO A 82 -2.43 -21.98 -11.99
C PRO A 82 -2.84 -21.35 -13.32
N ILE A 83 -1.94 -20.60 -13.94
CA ILE A 83 -2.20 -19.87 -15.19
C ILE A 83 -1.06 -20.06 -16.20
N SER A 84 -1.37 -19.79 -17.46
CA SER A 84 -0.37 -19.37 -18.44
C SER A 84 -0.79 -18.01 -18.98
N GLY A 85 -0.06 -16.96 -18.59
CA GLY A 85 -0.31 -15.62 -19.12
C GLY A 85 -0.08 -15.52 -20.63
N TRP A 86 0.74 -16.41 -21.20
CA TRP A 86 1.05 -16.42 -22.63
C TRP A 86 -0.03 -17.13 -23.46
N HIS A 87 -0.50 -18.29 -22.97
CA HIS A 87 -1.50 -19.11 -23.67
C HIS A 87 -2.95 -18.81 -23.25
N GLY A 88 -3.15 -18.02 -22.20
CA GLY A 88 -4.46 -17.63 -21.69
C GLY A 88 -5.11 -18.62 -20.73
N ASP A 89 -4.44 -19.74 -20.41
CA ASP A 89 -4.97 -20.76 -19.49
C ASP A 89 -5.38 -20.16 -18.14
N ASN A 90 -6.64 -20.36 -17.74
CA ASN A 90 -7.23 -19.88 -16.48
C ASN A 90 -7.14 -18.37 -16.25
N MET A 91 -6.91 -17.55 -17.28
CA MET A 91 -6.91 -16.09 -17.13
C MET A 91 -8.33 -15.56 -16.99
N ILE A 92 -9.15 -15.81 -18.01
CA ILE A 92 -10.56 -15.40 -18.10
C ILE A 92 -11.46 -16.64 -18.18
N GLU A 93 -11.05 -17.63 -18.97
CA GLU A 93 -11.76 -18.89 -19.15
C GLU A 93 -10.96 -20.05 -18.54
N ALA A 94 -11.68 -21.07 -18.07
CA ALA A 94 -11.05 -22.26 -17.50
C ALA A 94 -10.31 -23.04 -18.60
N THR A 95 -9.07 -23.45 -18.30
CA THR A 95 -8.29 -24.27 -19.24
C THR A 95 -8.81 -25.70 -19.32
N THR A 96 -8.65 -26.31 -20.50
CA THR A 96 -8.79 -27.75 -20.71
C THR A 96 -7.50 -28.52 -20.45
N ASN A 97 -6.35 -27.85 -20.35
CA ASN A 97 -5.03 -28.47 -20.22
C ASN A 97 -4.70 -28.92 -18.78
N MET A 98 -5.47 -28.48 -17.77
CA MET A 98 -5.31 -28.87 -16.36
C MET A 98 -6.56 -29.59 -15.82
N PRO A 99 -6.89 -30.80 -16.29
CA PRO A 99 -8.12 -31.49 -15.89
C PRO A 99 -8.17 -31.86 -14.39
N TYR A 100 -7.01 -31.95 -13.73
CA TYR A 100 -6.89 -32.16 -12.29
C TYR A 100 -7.35 -30.93 -11.49
N TYR A 101 -7.18 -29.73 -12.03
CA TYR A 101 -7.49 -28.50 -11.31
C TYR A 101 -9.00 -28.29 -11.21
N LYS A 102 -9.53 -28.40 -9.99
CA LYS A 102 -10.98 -28.24 -9.73
C LYS A 102 -11.39 -26.80 -9.42
N GLY A 103 -10.43 -25.89 -9.37
CA GLY A 103 -10.62 -24.51 -8.95
C GLY A 103 -9.86 -24.19 -7.67
N TRP A 104 -9.74 -22.90 -7.39
CA TRP A 104 -9.24 -22.39 -6.13
C TRP A 104 -10.39 -22.25 -5.14
N GLN A 105 -10.02 -22.27 -3.85
CA GLN A 105 -10.92 -21.96 -2.75
C GLN A 105 -10.23 -20.94 -1.84
N LYS A 106 -10.98 -19.95 -1.35
CA LYS A 106 -10.51 -19.06 -0.28
C LYS A 106 -11.59 -18.86 0.77
N GLU A 107 -11.16 -18.67 2.01
CA GLU A 107 -12.02 -18.42 3.18
C GLU A 107 -11.69 -17.05 3.77
N THR A 108 -12.68 -16.17 3.83
CA THR A 108 -12.57 -14.86 4.48
C THR A 108 -13.55 -14.78 5.65
N LYS A 109 -13.61 -13.62 6.32
CA LYS A 109 -14.63 -13.37 7.35
C LYS A 109 -16.04 -13.29 6.77
N ALA A 110 -16.16 -12.90 5.49
CA ALA A 110 -17.45 -12.77 4.81
C ALA A 110 -17.99 -14.10 4.30
N GLY A 111 -17.13 -15.10 4.05
CA GLY A 111 -17.57 -16.44 3.64
C GLY A 111 -16.49 -17.26 2.96
N LYS A 112 -16.93 -18.36 2.32
CA LYS A 112 -16.09 -19.19 1.47
C LYS A 112 -16.39 -18.89 0.00
N TYR A 113 -15.33 -18.73 -0.78
CA TYR A 113 -15.41 -18.43 -2.20
C TYR A 113 -14.68 -19.51 -3.00
N TYR A 114 -15.18 -19.75 -4.21
CA TYR A 114 -14.67 -20.74 -5.14
C TYR A 114 -14.65 -20.14 -6.54
N GLY A 115 -13.68 -20.52 -7.35
CA GLY A 115 -13.59 -20.14 -8.75
C GLY A 115 -12.53 -20.94 -9.48
N LYS A 116 -12.39 -20.74 -10.78
CA LYS A 116 -11.40 -21.45 -11.61
C LYS A 116 -10.38 -20.51 -12.23
N THR A 117 -10.77 -19.28 -12.51
CA THR A 117 -9.92 -18.35 -13.27
C THR A 117 -9.30 -17.30 -12.35
N LEU A 118 -8.32 -16.59 -12.90
CA LEU A 118 -7.74 -15.41 -12.26
C LEU A 118 -8.80 -14.30 -12.16
N LEU A 119 -9.63 -14.12 -13.20
CA LEU A 119 -10.75 -13.18 -13.18
C LEU A 119 -11.72 -13.47 -12.02
N ASP A 120 -12.16 -14.73 -11.86
CA ASP A 120 -13.03 -15.12 -10.75
C ASP A 120 -12.41 -14.73 -9.39
N SER A 121 -11.08 -14.85 -9.26
CA SER A 121 -10.39 -14.53 -8.00
C SER A 121 -10.36 -13.02 -7.71
N ILE A 122 -10.30 -12.20 -8.75
CA ILE A 122 -10.35 -10.74 -8.67
C ILE A 122 -11.77 -10.27 -8.31
N ASP A 123 -12.80 -10.87 -8.91
CA ASP A 123 -14.20 -10.54 -8.63
C ASP A 123 -14.63 -10.85 -7.19
N THR A 124 -13.87 -11.69 -6.50
CA THR A 124 -14.08 -12.01 -5.08
C THR A 124 -13.26 -11.15 -4.13
N ILE A 125 -12.57 -10.11 -4.61
CA ILE A 125 -11.91 -9.12 -3.74
C ILE A 125 -12.99 -8.36 -2.99
N GLU A 126 -12.89 -8.33 -1.66
CA GLU A 126 -13.79 -7.55 -0.82
C GLU A 126 -13.49 -6.07 -1.01
N PRO A 127 -14.47 -5.24 -1.40
CA PRO A 127 -14.26 -3.80 -1.50
C PRO A 127 -13.81 -3.24 -0.14
N PRO A 128 -12.79 -2.37 -0.09
CA PRO A 128 -12.42 -1.73 1.16
C PRO A 128 -13.58 -0.87 1.66
N SER A 129 -13.76 -0.80 2.97
CA SER A 129 -14.64 0.23 3.54
C SER A 129 -14.01 1.60 3.29
N ARG A 130 -14.69 2.44 2.50
CA ARG A 130 -14.22 3.81 2.24
C ARG A 130 -14.33 4.61 3.53
N PRO A 131 -13.25 5.27 3.99
CA PRO A 131 -13.22 5.99 5.26
C PRO A 131 -13.96 7.35 5.18
N THR A 132 -15.22 7.36 4.76
CA THR A 132 -16.05 8.57 4.61
C THR A 132 -16.34 9.26 5.93
N ASP A 133 -16.50 8.47 7.01
CA ASP A 133 -16.85 8.98 8.35
C ASP A 133 -15.64 9.48 9.14
N LYS A 134 -14.42 9.34 8.58
CA LYS A 134 -13.20 9.83 9.20
C LYS A 134 -12.98 11.32 8.88
N PRO A 135 -12.17 12.05 9.67
CA PRO A 135 -11.73 13.40 9.32
C PRO A 135 -11.11 13.49 7.92
N LEU A 136 -11.27 14.64 7.27
CA LEU A 136 -10.70 14.88 5.94
C LEU A 136 -9.16 14.82 5.98
N ARG A 137 -8.57 14.01 5.11
CA ARG A 137 -7.13 14.05 4.78
C ARG A 137 -6.96 13.95 3.27
N LEU A 138 -6.41 15.00 2.68
CA LEU A 138 -6.18 15.10 1.24
C LEU A 138 -4.73 15.59 1.01
N PRO A 139 -3.76 14.68 0.88
CA PRO A 139 -2.39 15.02 0.54
C PRO A 139 -2.29 15.63 -0.87
N LEU A 140 -1.62 16.77 -0.98
CA LEU A 140 -1.48 17.49 -2.24
C LEU A 140 -0.43 16.81 -3.13
N GLN A 141 -0.82 16.53 -4.37
CA GLN A 141 0.05 16.05 -5.43
C GLN A 141 0.67 17.24 -6.17
N ASP A 142 -0.15 18.22 -6.54
CA ASP A 142 0.26 19.42 -7.27
C ASP A 142 -0.57 20.63 -6.87
N VAL A 143 -0.07 21.83 -7.18
CA VAL A 143 -0.77 23.10 -6.96
C VAL A 143 -0.63 23.98 -8.20
N HIS A 144 -1.76 24.33 -8.81
CA HIS A 144 -1.81 25.12 -10.04
C HIS A 144 -2.37 26.52 -9.80
N LYS A 145 -1.92 27.48 -10.62
CA LYS A 145 -2.54 28.80 -10.75
C LYS A 145 -3.28 28.85 -12.08
N ILE A 146 -4.61 28.92 -12.03
CA ILE A 146 -5.46 28.99 -13.22
C ILE A 146 -5.98 30.42 -13.37
N GLY A 147 -5.78 31.02 -14.55
CA GLY A 147 -6.27 32.37 -14.85
C GLY A 147 -7.80 32.46 -14.69
N GLY A 148 -8.28 33.48 -13.99
CA GLY A 148 -9.72 33.67 -13.73
C GLY A 148 -10.30 32.82 -12.58
N ILE A 149 -9.67 31.71 -12.22
CA ILE A 149 -10.12 30.81 -11.13
C ILE A 149 -9.30 31.02 -9.85
N GLY A 150 -7.98 31.19 -9.98
CA GLY A 150 -7.06 31.35 -8.84
C GLY A 150 -6.25 30.09 -8.57
N THR A 151 -6.09 29.74 -7.29
CA THR A 151 -5.27 28.62 -6.85
C THR A 151 -6.09 27.34 -6.80
N VAL A 152 -5.59 26.28 -7.44
CA VAL A 152 -6.25 24.97 -7.53
C VAL A 152 -5.25 23.88 -7.12
N PRO A 153 -5.31 23.40 -5.87
CA PRO A 153 -4.59 22.21 -5.45
C PRO A 153 -5.25 20.95 -6.01
N VAL A 154 -4.44 19.94 -6.28
CA VAL A 154 -4.86 18.64 -6.78
C VAL A 154 -4.33 17.56 -5.84
N GLY A 155 -5.15 16.57 -5.53
CA GLY A 155 -4.73 15.43 -4.74
C GLY A 155 -5.82 14.37 -4.63
N ARG A 156 -5.48 13.29 -3.92
CA ARG A 156 -6.40 12.20 -3.63
C ARG A 156 -7.02 12.40 -2.25
N VAL A 157 -8.34 12.24 -2.15
CA VAL A 157 -9.01 12.15 -0.85
C VAL A 157 -8.67 10.79 -0.24
N GLU A 158 -7.91 10.77 0.86
CA GLU A 158 -7.53 9.52 1.55
C GLU A 158 -8.56 9.15 2.61
N THR A 159 -9.06 10.14 3.36
CA THR A 159 -10.11 9.98 4.37
C THR A 159 -11.05 11.17 4.37
N GLY A 160 -12.29 10.97 4.84
CA GLY A 160 -13.33 11.98 4.92
C GLY A 160 -13.88 12.39 3.56
N VAL A 161 -14.54 13.55 3.54
CA VAL A 161 -15.20 14.08 2.35
C VAL A 161 -14.81 15.55 2.20
N ILE A 162 -14.59 16.00 0.96
CA ILE A 162 -14.37 17.40 0.63
C ILE A 162 -15.56 17.95 -0.15
N LYS A 163 -16.08 19.11 0.24
CA LYS A 163 -17.22 19.77 -0.43
C LYS A 163 -16.95 21.26 -0.62
N ALA A 164 -17.62 21.85 -1.59
CA ALA A 164 -17.69 23.30 -1.70
C ALA A 164 -18.29 23.90 -0.42
N GLY A 165 -17.75 25.04 0.03
CA GLY A 165 -18.13 25.74 1.26
C GLY A 165 -17.42 25.23 2.53
N MET A 166 -16.68 24.12 2.46
CA MET A 166 -15.87 23.68 3.61
C MET A 166 -14.73 24.66 3.88
N VAL A 167 -14.46 24.88 5.16
CA VAL A 167 -13.25 25.60 5.62
C VAL A 167 -12.19 24.56 5.89
N VAL A 168 -11.08 24.64 5.15
CA VAL A 168 -9.99 23.68 5.17
C VAL A 168 -8.69 24.32 5.63
N THR A 169 -7.87 23.53 6.33
CA THR A 169 -6.53 23.90 6.78
C THR A 169 -5.49 23.03 6.09
N PHE A 170 -4.41 23.66 5.63
CA PHE A 170 -3.26 23.01 5.03
C PHE A 170 -2.12 22.87 6.04
N ALA A 171 -1.75 21.63 6.35
CA ALA A 171 -0.56 21.32 7.15
C ALA A 171 0.66 21.09 6.24
N PRO A 172 1.86 21.50 6.65
CA PRO A 172 2.21 22.17 7.91
C PRO A 172 2.12 23.71 7.86
N SER A 173 1.78 24.33 6.71
CA SER A 173 1.79 25.79 6.56
C SER A 173 0.75 26.53 7.41
N ASN A 174 -0.21 25.78 7.97
CA ASN A 174 -1.30 26.25 8.82
C ASN A 174 -2.18 27.34 8.16
N VAL A 175 -2.22 27.34 6.83
CA VAL A 175 -3.07 28.23 6.03
C VAL A 175 -4.50 27.68 6.05
N THR A 176 -5.47 28.53 6.38
CA THR A 176 -6.89 28.17 6.42
C THR A 176 -7.68 28.97 5.40
N THR A 177 -8.55 28.31 4.65
CA THR A 177 -9.35 28.93 3.58
C THR A 177 -10.64 28.16 3.32
N GLU A 178 -11.54 28.76 2.53
CA GLU A 178 -12.78 28.13 2.10
C GLU A 178 -12.61 27.51 0.70
N VAL A 179 -13.08 26.27 0.55
CA VAL A 179 -13.18 25.57 -0.74
C VAL A 179 -14.35 26.13 -1.54
N LYS A 180 -14.14 26.55 -2.78
CA LYS A 180 -15.20 27.13 -3.63
C LYS A 180 -15.86 26.13 -4.56
N SER A 181 -15.06 25.26 -5.16
CA SER A 181 -15.53 24.19 -6.03
C SER A 181 -14.61 22.99 -5.86
N VAL A 182 -15.15 21.81 -6.16
CA VAL A 182 -14.41 20.56 -6.26
C VAL A 182 -14.72 19.99 -7.64
N GLU A 183 -13.70 19.54 -8.36
CA GLU A 183 -13.79 19.08 -9.74
C GLU A 183 -12.98 17.78 -9.92
N MET A 184 -13.47 16.89 -10.78
CA MET A 184 -12.78 15.69 -11.22
C MET A 184 -13.01 15.53 -12.72
N HIS A 185 -11.94 15.33 -13.50
CA HIS A 185 -12.01 15.21 -14.96
C HIS A 185 -12.78 16.35 -15.68
N HIS A 186 -12.61 17.59 -15.20
CA HIS A 186 -13.30 18.80 -15.71
C HIS A 186 -14.81 18.85 -15.47
N GLU A 187 -15.34 17.97 -14.63
CA GLU A 187 -16.72 18.03 -14.16
C GLU A 187 -16.78 18.45 -12.69
N GLN A 188 -17.73 19.31 -12.36
CA GLN A 188 -17.94 19.77 -11.00
C GLN A 188 -18.61 18.68 -10.17
N LEU A 189 -18.04 18.41 -9.00
CA LEU A 189 -18.58 17.46 -8.03
C LEU A 189 -19.33 18.20 -6.91
N ALA A 190 -20.42 17.59 -6.43
CA ALA A 190 -21.07 18.03 -5.20
C ALA A 190 -20.16 17.77 -3.98
N GLU A 191 -19.44 16.65 -4.00
CA GLU A 191 -18.49 16.24 -2.99
C GLU A 191 -17.43 15.30 -3.57
N GLY A 192 -16.21 15.34 -3.05
CA GLY A 192 -15.15 14.36 -3.33
C GLY A 192 -15.05 13.34 -2.20
N LEU A 193 -15.10 12.06 -2.56
CA LEU A 193 -15.12 10.92 -1.63
C LEU A 193 -13.74 10.25 -1.56
N PRO A 194 -13.46 9.43 -0.52
CA PRO A 194 -12.20 8.71 -0.42
C PRO A 194 -11.91 7.87 -1.66
N GLY A 195 -10.74 8.06 -2.26
CA GLY A 195 -10.29 7.44 -3.50
C GLY A 195 -10.34 8.37 -4.73
N ASP A 196 -11.14 9.42 -4.68
CA ASP A 196 -11.27 10.36 -5.80
C ASP A 196 -10.02 11.24 -5.91
N ASN A 197 -9.55 11.45 -7.14
CA ASN A 197 -8.47 12.41 -7.43
C ASN A 197 -9.13 13.70 -7.90
N VAL A 198 -9.12 14.71 -7.05
CA VAL A 198 -9.89 15.94 -7.24
C VAL A 198 -8.96 17.15 -7.34
N GLY A 199 -9.35 18.10 -8.18
CA GLY A 199 -8.88 19.48 -8.12
C GLY A 199 -9.92 20.32 -7.37
N PHE A 200 -9.50 21.24 -6.51
CA PHE A 200 -10.45 22.08 -5.79
C PHE A 200 -9.99 23.54 -5.75
N ASN A 201 -10.92 24.48 -5.93
CA ASN A 201 -10.57 25.90 -5.91
C ASN A 201 -10.57 26.44 -4.48
N VAL A 202 -9.55 27.22 -4.13
CA VAL A 202 -9.46 27.91 -2.84
C VAL A 202 -9.21 29.41 -3.01
N LYS A 203 -9.78 30.22 -2.11
CA LYS A 203 -9.62 31.68 -2.13
C LYS A 203 -8.44 32.14 -1.28
N ASN A 204 -7.87 33.29 -1.62
CA ASN A 204 -6.90 34.02 -0.79
C ASN A 204 -5.67 33.19 -0.37
N VAL A 205 -5.33 32.14 -1.11
CA VAL A 205 -4.12 31.33 -0.93
C VAL A 205 -3.31 31.40 -2.20
N SER A 206 -2.04 31.74 -2.10
CA SER A 206 -1.10 31.74 -3.22
C SER A 206 -0.56 30.32 -3.46
N VAL A 207 -0.19 30.01 -4.70
CA VAL A 207 0.54 28.78 -5.04
C VAL A 207 1.91 28.66 -4.34
N LYS A 208 2.39 29.73 -3.71
CA LYS A 208 3.62 29.71 -2.90
C LYS A 208 3.38 29.32 -1.44
N ASP A 209 2.13 29.41 -0.96
CA ASP A 209 1.78 29.19 0.45
C ASP A 209 1.53 27.70 0.75
N ILE A 210 1.29 26.91 -0.30
CA ILE A 210 1.04 25.48 -0.26
C ILE A 210 1.79 24.78 -1.39
N ARG A 211 2.19 23.53 -1.18
CA ARG A 211 2.98 22.75 -2.13
C ARG A 211 2.65 21.26 -2.07
N ARG A 212 3.14 20.50 -3.05
CA ARG A 212 3.17 19.03 -2.99
C ARG A 212 3.71 18.54 -1.65
N GLY A 213 3.06 17.54 -1.08
CA GLY A 213 3.39 16.98 0.24
C GLY A 213 2.65 17.63 1.40
N ASN A 214 2.07 18.82 1.24
CA ASN A 214 1.16 19.37 2.25
C ASN A 214 -0.14 18.55 2.32
N VAL A 215 -0.82 18.60 3.46
CA VAL A 215 -2.05 17.84 3.70
C VAL A 215 -3.19 18.81 3.96
N CYS A 216 -4.21 18.78 3.10
CA CYS A 216 -5.47 19.49 3.30
C CYS A 216 -6.37 18.69 4.25
N SER A 217 -7.05 19.38 5.17
CA SER A 217 -7.92 18.81 6.19
C SER A 217 -9.07 19.75 6.53
N ASP A 218 -10.15 19.25 7.12
CA ASP A 218 -11.26 20.07 7.61
C ASP A 218 -10.81 20.83 8.87
N SER A 219 -10.91 22.16 8.84
CA SER A 219 -10.52 23.01 9.97
C SER A 219 -11.33 22.76 11.24
N LYS A 220 -12.54 22.21 11.10
CA LYS A 220 -13.49 22.01 12.21
C LYS A 220 -13.49 20.59 12.77
N ASN A 221 -12.83 19.65 12.10
CA ASN A 221 -12.87 18.24 12.46
C ASN A 221 -11.47 17.63 12.37
N ASP A 222 -10.73 17.70 13.49
CA ASP A 222 -9.37 17.18 13.62
C ASP A 222 -8.43 17.68 12.49
N PRO A 223 -8.12 18.99 12.44
CA PRO A 223 -7.24 19.54 11.42
C PRO A 223 -5.84 18.93 11.50
N ALA A 224 -5.24 18.68 10.34
CA ALA A 224 -3.87 18.19 10.26
C ALA A 224 -2.89 19.23 10.83
N MET A 225 -1.82 18.75 11.46
CA MET A 225 -0.78 19.56 12.09
C MET A 225 0.61 19.13 11.65
N GLU A 226 1.59 20.01 11.83
CA GLU A 226 3.01 19.68 11.67
C GLU A 226 3.44 18.61 12.68
N ALA A 227 4.21 17.62 12.22
CA ALA A 227 4.76 16.57 13.07
C ALA A 227 6.18 16.95 13.54
N ALA A 228 6.33 17.41 14.79
CA ALA A 228 7.65 17.69 15.37
C ALA A 228 8.54 16.44 15.47
N SER A 229 7.93 15.30 15.78
CA SER A 229 8.54 13.97 15.70
C SER A 229 7.44 12.93 15.64
N PHE A 230 7.78 11.72 15.19
CA PHE A 230 6.85 10.59 15.22
C PHE A 230 7.61 9.31 15.53
N THR A 231 6.91 8.35 16.13
CA THR A 231 7.43 7.02 16.37
C THR A 231 6.83 6.08 15.34
N ALA A 232 7.67 5.31 14.65
CA ALA A 232 7.24 4.37 13.63
C ALA A 232 7.88 3.00 13.82
N GLN A 233 7.14 1.96 13.47
CA GLN A 233 7.69 0.63 13.27
C GLN A 233 8.43 0.61 11.94
N VAL A 234 9.73 0.32 11.98
CA VAL A 234 10.59 0.17 10.81
C VAL A 234 10.93 -1.30 10.64
N ILE A 235 10.82 -1.81 9.42
CA ILE A 235 11.34 -3.11 9.04
C ILE A 235 12.51 -2.85 8.08
N VAL A 236 13.71 -3.26 8.50
CA VAL A 236 14.91 -3.06 7.68
C VAL A 236 14.93 -4.13 6.59
N MET A 237 14.82 -3.69 5.35
CA MET A 237 14.90 -4.54 4.17
C MET A 237 16.37 -4.84 3.83
N ASN A 238 16.69 -5.17 2.58
CA ASN A 238 18.05 -5.53 2.18
C ASN A 238 18.96 -4.29 2.19
N HIS A 239 19.67 -4.07 3.30
CA HIS A 239 20.60 -2.97 3.52
C HIS A 239 22.04 -3.50 3.74
N PRO A 240 23.07 -2.95 3.07
CA PRO A 240 24.43 -3.50 3.13
C PRO A 240 25.15 -3.23 4.45
N GLY A 241 24.66 -2.28 5.26
CA GLY A 241 25.27 -1.87 6.52
C GLY A 241 24.34 -1.94 7.73
N GLN A 242 24.77 -1.31 8.81
CA GLN A 242 24.00 -1.14 10.04
C GLN A 242 23.40 0.27 10.09
N ILE A 243 22.21 0.39 10.65
CA ILE A 243 21.52 1.66 10.87
C ILE A 243 21.57 1.98 12.36
N GLY A 244 22.24 3.07 12.72
CA GLY A 244 22.31 3.57 14.09
C GLY A 244 21.50 4.86 14.28
N ALA A 245 21.38 5.31 15.53
CA ALA A 245 20.84 6.63 15.84
C ALA A 245 21.64 7.72 15.11
N GLY A 246 20.94 8.70 14.54
CA GLY A 246 21.50 9.76 13.71
C GLY A 246 21.45 9.50 12.21
N TYR A 247 21.15 8.27 11.76
CA TYR A 247 20.91 7.98 10.35
C TYR A 247 19.74 8.84 9.83
N ALA A 248 19.90 9.48 8.68
CA ALA A 248 18.94 10.45 8.15
C ALA A 248 18.58 10.17 6.69
N PRO A 249 17.86 9.08 6.40
CA PRO A 249 17.40 8.77 5.05
C PRO A 249 16.27 9.70 4.64
N VAL A 250 15.99 9.74 3.35
CA VAL A 250 14.75 10.33 2.83
C VAL A 250 13.61 9.36 3.01
N LEU A 251 12.50 9.85 3.57
CA LEU A 251 11.25 9.13 3.72
C LEU A 251 10.24 9.66 2.71
N ASP A 252 9.65 8.72 1.99
CA ASP A 252 8.43 8.93 1.22
C ASP A 252 7.22 8.57 2.09
N CYS A 253 6.37 9.54 2.36
CA CYS A 253 5.11 9.35 3.08
C CYS A 253 4.03 10.10 2.32
N HIS A 254 2.94 9.44 1.94
CA HIS A 254 1.93 9.98 1.01
C HIS A 254 2.58 10.63 -0.23
N THR A 255 2.42 11.95 -0.39
CA THR A 255 3.02 12.77 -1.44
C THR A 255 4.25 13.56 -0.98
N ALA A 256 4.62 13.48 0.30
CA ALA A 256 5.78 14.13 0.89
C ALA A 256 7.05 13.29 0.72
N HIS A 257 8.16 13.98 0.51
CA HIS A 257 9.50 13.43 0.30
C HIS A 257 10.49 14.24 1.13
N ILE A 258 10.76 13.77 2.36
CA ILE A 258 11.46 14.54 3.39
C ILE A 258 12.51 13.67 4.09
N ALA A 259 13.72 14.21 4.27
CA ALA A 259 14.73 13.54 5.09
C ALA A 259 14.32 13.54 6.57
N CYS A 260 14.35 12.38 7.21
CA CYS A 260 13.98 12.21 8.62
C CYS A 260 15.14 11.58 9.38
N LYS A 261 15.57 12.22 10.46
CA LYS A 261 16.61 11.70 11.35
C LYS A 261 16.02 10.62 12.25
N PHE A 262 16.65 9.45 12.28
CA PHE A 262 16.40 8.38 13.24
C PHE A 262 17.00 8.86 14.58
N ALA A 263 16.22 9.60 15.35
CA ALA A 263 16.67 10.24 16.58
C ALA A 263 17.00 9.20 17.66
N GLU A 264 16.17 8.17 17.76
CA GLU A 264 16.31 7.12 18.76
C GLU A 264 15.79 5.79 18.20
N LEU A 265 16.58 4.73 18.38
CA LEU A 265 16.11 3.36 18.21
C LEU A 265 15.56 2.92 19.56
N ILE A 266 14.23 2.95 19.72
CA ILE A 266 13.56 2.76 21.02
C ILE A 266 13.66 1.30 21.45
N GLU A 267 13.26 0.39 20.57
CA GLU A 267 13.33 -1.04 20.81
C GLU A 267 13.39 -1.82 19.51
N LYS A 268 14.09 -2.95 19.54
CA LYS A 268 14.01 -3.98 18.53
C LYS A 268 12.84 -4.90 18.86
N ILE A 269 12.02 -5.22 17.88
CA ILE A 269 10.80 -6.01 18.04
C ILE A 269 10.79 -7.22 17.11
N ASP A 270 10.05 -8.25 17.48
CA ASP A 270 9.72 -9.34 16.58
C ASP A 270 8.75 -8.84 15.50
N ARG A 271 9.15 -8.95 14.23
CA ARG A 271 8.41 -8.42 13.08
C ARG A 271 6.99 -8.96 12.91
N ARG A 272 6.65 -10.10 13.51
CA ARG A 272 5.31 -10.72 13.38
C ARG A 272 4.41 -10.38 14.56
N SER A 273 4.94 -10.53 15.76
CA SER A 273 4.17 -10.39 17.00
C SER A 273 4.22 -8.99 17.58
N GLY A 274 5.17 -8.15 17.13
CA GLY A 274 5.42 -6.82 17.69
C GLY A 274 6.03 -6.86 19.10
N LYS A 275 6.38 -8.04 19.62
CA LYS A 275 6.94 -8.17 20.96
C LYS A 275 8.37 -7.62 21.00
N SER A 276 8.67 -6.85 22.05
CA SER A 276 10.01 -6.35 22.33
C SER A 276 11.01 -7.50 22.49
N ILE A 277 12.16 -7.38 21.83
CA ILE A 277 13.30 -8.30 21.90
C ILE A 277 14.45 -7.65 22.66
N GLU A 278 14.73 -6.37 22.37
CA GLU A 278 15.86 -5.63 22.93
C GLU A 278 15.48 -4.16 23.05
N ALA A 279 15.61 -3.58 24.25
CA ALA A 279 15.41 -2.16 24.47
C ALA A 279 16.67 -1.37 24.08
N SER A 280 16.48 -0.20 23.46
CA SER A 280 17.52 0.73 23.06
C SER A 280 18.70 0.10 22.28
N PRO A 281 18.45 -0.63 21.17
CA PRO A 281 19.51 -1.29 20.42
C PRO A 281 20.49 -0.25 19.85
N LYS A 282 21.79 -0.56 19.87
CA LYS A 282 22.83 0.34 19.32
C LYS A 282 22.70 0.53 17.81
N PHE A 283 22.25 -0.50 17.10
CA PHE A 283 21.99 -0.49 15.67
C PHE A 283 20.96 -1.54 15.29
N ILE A 284 20.34 -1.37 14.13
CA ILE A 284 19.49 -2.36 13.46
C ILE A 284 20.09 -2.72 12.10
N LYS A 285 19.83 -3.94 11.62
CA LYS A 285 20.34 -4.45 10.34
C LYS A 285 19.24 -5.16 9.55
N SER A 286 19.55 -5.55 8.31
CA SER A 286 18.65 -6.27 7.41
C SER A 286 17.92 -7.43 8.09
N GLY A 287 16.59 -7.40 8.00
CA GLY A 287 15.67 -8.37 8.61
C GLY A 287 15.17 -8.01 10.00
N ASP A 288 15.75 -7.01 10.66
CA ASP A 288 15.29 -6.52 11.96
C ASP A 288 14.03 -5.67 11.80
N ALA A 289 13.15 -5.72 12.81
CA ALA A 289 12.10 -4.73 13.01
C ALA A 289 12.40 -3.94 14.29
N ALA A 290 12.10 -2.65 14.29
CA ALA A 290 12.32 -1.79 15.44
C ALA A 290 11.31 -0.65 15.51
N MET A 291 11.02 -0.20 16.73
CA MET A 291 10.35 1.08 16.97
C MET A 291 11.41 2.19 16.96
N VAL A 292 11.22 3.17 16.09
CA VAL A 292 12.18 4.26 15.88
C VAL A 292 11.46 5.59 16.05
N LYS A 293 12.05 6.47 16.87
CA LYS A 293 11.65 7.87 16.92
C LYS A 293 12.34 8.63 15.80
N MET A 294 11.56 9.28 14.95
CA MET A 294 12.04 10.02 13.80
C MET A 294 11.70 11.50 13.92
N ILE A 295 12.62 12.34 13.45
CA ILE A 295 12.46 13.80 13.42
C ILE A 295 12.62 14.26 11.97
N PRO A 296 11.56 14.80 11.34
CA PRO A 296 11.67 15.43 10.03
C PRO A 296 12.68 16.57 10.03
N THR A 297 13.48 16.69 8.98
CA THR A 297 14.41 17.82 8.78
C THR A 297 13.72 19.07 8.25
N LYS A 298 12.49 18.92 7.75
CA LYS A 298 11.63 19.99 7.23
C LYS A 298 10.19 19.75 7.67
N PRO A 299 9.39 20.81 7.82
CA PRO A 299 7.95 20.72 7.89
C PRO A 299 7.36 20.05 6.65
#